data_AF-A0A1H3PKS7-F1
#
_entry.id   AF-A0A1H3PKS7-F1
#
_cell.length_a   1.000
_cell.length_b   1.000
_cell.length_c   1.000
_cell.angle_alpha   90.00
_cell.angle_beta   90.00
_cell.angle_gamma   90.00
#
_symmetry.space_group_name_H-M   'P 1'
#
loop_
_entity.id
_entity.type
_entity.pdbx_description
1 polymer ?
#
loop_
_entity_poly.entity_id
_entity_poly.type
_entity_poly.pdbx_seq_one_letter_code
_entity_poly.pdbx_strand_id
1 'polypeptide(L)'
;MSCRCGCPKLENRDLGLCATCNRIRRAGEATAVVKERKPLAQVSAVRSAGLKNRQVAYKEVKAEQKRCVACGTRQRLTPSHVLTQKKFPAHAANPQNIVVLCVNCHDLWENSKAVFRELCPEVWEIKMQIMQALEPAYYQQFKAKHAL
;
A
#
# COMPACT_ATOMS: atom_id res chain seq x y z
N MET A 1 32.23 -19.97 11.01
CA MET A 1 31.06 -20.13 10.09
C MET A 1 31.15 -19.06 9.02
N SER A 2 31.22 -19.43 7.74
CA SER A 2 31.31 -18.49 6.63
C SER A 2 29.93 -18.25 6.00
N CYS A 3 29.65 -17.02 5.55
CA CYS A 3 28.42 -16.69 4.84
C CYS A 3 28.26 -17.54 3.56
N ARG A 4 27.02 -17.86 3.18
CA ARG A 4 26.67 -18.47 1.88
C ARG A 4 27.15 -17.63 0.67
N CYS A 5 27.32 -16.33 0.89
CA CYS A 5 27.78 -15.32 -0.05
C CYS A 5 29.31 -15.14 -0.10
N GLY A 6 30.07 -15.90 0.70
CA GLY A 6 31.53 -15.75 0.79
C GLY A 6 32.02 -14.60 1.68
N CYS A 7 31.13 -13.78 2.25
CA CYS A 7 31.54 -12.70 3.15
C CYS A 7 32.13 -13.23 4.47
N PRO A 8 33.27 -12.67 4.94
CA PRO A 8 33.93 -13.08 6.18
C PRO A 8 33.28 -12.50 7.45
N LYS A 9 32.39 -11.51 7.31
CA LYS A 9 31.77 -10.81 8.44
C LYS A 9 30.34 -11.31 8.69
N LEU A 10 30.16 -11.95 9.85
CA LEU A 10 28.86 -12.18 10.49
C LEU A 10 28.64 -11.02 11.46
N GLU A 11 27.65 -10.17 11.19
CA GLU A 11 27.44 -8.95 11.99
C GLU A 11 26.31 -9.12 13.01
N ASN A 12 25.39 -10.07 12.79
CA ASN A 12 24.33 -10.37 13.76
C ASN A 12 24.70 -11.60 14.59
N ARG A 13 25.27 -11.37 15.78
CA ARG A 13 25.69 -12.43 16.72
C ARG A 13 24.51 -13.24 17.27
N ASP A 14 23.32 -12.65 17.36
CA ASP A 14 22.14 -13.30 17.93
C ASP A 14 21.49 -14.29 16.96
N LEU A 15 21.54 -14.00 15.66
CA LEU A 15 20.90 -14.82 14.62
C LEU A 15 21.90 -15.56 13.71
N GLY A 16 23.20 -15.27 13.80
CA GLY A 16 24.24 -15.85 12.94
C GLY A 16 24.10 -15.47 11.45
N LEU A 17 23.41 -14.37 11.15
CA LEU A 17 23.07 -13.96 9.78
C LEU A 17 24.13 -13.02 9.19
N CYS A 18 24.41 -13.19 7.90
CA CYS A 18 25.30 -12.30 7.17
C CYS A 18 24.64 -10.96 6.83
N ALA A 19 25.36 -9.85 7.02
CA ALA A 19 24.91 -8.50 6.67
C ALA A 19 24.53 -8.31 5.19
N THR A 20 25.20 -9.02 4.27
CA THR A 20 25.02 -8.84 2.83
C THR A 20 23.84 -9.64 2.27
N CYS A 21 23.63 -10.87 2.75
CA CYS A 21 22.62 -11.77 2.17
C CYS A 21 21.55 -12.26 3.15
N ASN A 22 21.71 -11.97 4.45
CA ASN A 22 20.81 -12.36 5.53
C ASN A 22 20.53 -13.88 5.57
N ARG A 23 21.54 -14.71 5.30
CA ARG A 23 21.46 -16.18 5.34
C ARG A 23 22.66 -16.79 6.08
N ILE A 24 22.43 -17.95 6.70
CA ILE A 24 23.45 -18.84 7.27
C ILE A 24 23.79 -19.91 6.22
N ARG A 25 25.07 -20.27 6.05
CA ARG A 25 25.45 -21.42 5.20
C ARG A 25 25.24 -22.72 5.97
N ARG A 26 24.41 -23.62 5.46
CA ARG A 26 24.31 -25.00 5.96
C ARG A 26 25.39 -25.86 5.31
N ALA A 27 25.91 -26.86 6.02
CA ALA A 27 26.90 -27.79 5.48
C ALA A 27 26.31 -28.47 4.22
N GLY A 28 27.05 -28.42 3.09
CA GLY A 28 26.64 -29.03 1.81
C GLY A 28 25.88 -28.13 0.83
N GLU A 29 25.52 -26.89 1.16
CA GLU A 29 24.87 -26.00 0.17
C GLU A 29 25.86 -25.43 -0.86
N ALA A 30 25.51 -25.58 -2.16
CA ALA A 30 26.18 -24.94 -3.27
C ALA A 30 26.04 -23.40 -3.24
N THR A 31 27.07 -22.71 -3.72
CA THR A 31 27.13 -21.26 -3.84
C THR A 31 26.06 -20.76 -4.80
N ALA A 32 25.09 -20.00 -4.28
CA ALA A 32 24.06 -19.38 -5.10
C ALA A 32 24.59 -18.05 -5.67
N VAL A 33 24.31 -17.77 -6.94
CA VAL A 33 24.56 -16.46 -7.55
C VAL A 33 23.75 -15.40 -6.78
N VAL A 34 24.45 -14.51 -6.08
CA VAL A 34 23.84 -13.46 -5.27
C VAL A 34 23.38 -12.36 -6.21
N LYS A 35 22.06 -12.22 -6.41
CA LYS A 35 21.51 -10.95 -6.92
C LYS A 35 21.83 -9.86 -5.91
N GLU A 36 22.48 -8.77 -6.33
CA GLU A 36 22.71 -7.60 -5.48
C GLU A 36 21.39 -7.16 -4.84
N ARG A 37 21.34 -7.20 -3.51
CA ARG A 37 20.21 -6.70 -2.75
C ARG A 37 20.59 -5.34 -2.20
N LYS A 38 19.65 -4.39 -2.28
CA LYS A 38 19.81 -3.08 -1.64
C LYS A 38 20.10 -3.28 -0.14
N PRO A 39 21.01 -2.49 0.45
CA PRO A 39 21.30 -2.57 1.88
C PRO A 39 20.02 -2.44 2.73
N LEU A 40 19.91 -3.23 3.80
CA LEU A 40 18.76 -3.22 4.72
C LEU A 40 18.44 -1.81 5.25
N ALA A 41 19.46 -1.01 5.55
CA ALA A 41 19.32 0.37 6.00
C ALA A 41 18.64 1.28 4.96
N GLN A 42 18.89 1.05 3.67
CA GLN A 42 18.24 1.82 2.60
C GLN A 42 16.77 1.41 2.44
N VAL A 43 16.49 0.11 2.53
CA VAL A 43 15.11 -0.41 2.47
C VAL A 43 14.28 0.05 3.67
N SER A 44 14.87 0.09 4.88
CA SER A 44 14.20 0.58 6.09
C SER A 44 13.95 2.08 6.04
N ALA A 45 14.89 2.89 5.54
CA ALA A 45 14.72 4.32 5.36
C ALA A 45 13.62 4.66 4.36
N VAL A 46 13.61 4.01 3.18
CA VAL A 46 12.58 4.23 2.14
C VAL A 46 11.19 3.83 2.65
N ARG A 47 11.08 2.69 3.34
CA ARG A 47 9.82 2.25 3.96
C ARG A 47 9.34 3.24 5.01
N SER A 48 10.25 3.77 5.83
CA SER A 48 9.93 4.75 6.86
C SER A 48 9.46 6.08 6.27
N ALA A 49 10.09 6.57 5.20
CA ALA A 49 9.66 7.77 4.50
C ALA A 49 8.28 7.60 3.86
N GLY A 50 8.02 6.48 3.18
CA GLY A 50 6.70 6.19 2.61
C GLY A 50 5.59 6.12 3.65
N LEU A 51 5.86 5.55 4.83
CA LEU A 51 4.92 5.53 5.94
C LEU A 51 4.62 6.94 6.48
N LYS A 52 5.66 7.79 6.63
CA LYS A 52 5.50 9.18 7.06
C LYS A 52 4.64 9.98 6.07
N ASN A 53 4.95 9.91 4.79
CA ASN A 53 4.22 10.65 3.74
C ASN A 53 2.74 10.24 3.73
N ARG A 54 2.45 8.94 3.88
CA ARG A 54 1.06 8.45 3.99
C ARG A 54 0.36 8.97 5.25
N GLN A 55 1.04 9.02 6.39
CA GLN A 55 0.46 9.58 7.62
C GLN A 55 0.15 11.07 7.48
N VAL A 56 0.99 11.82 6.77
CA VAL A 56 0.73 13.24 6.46
C VAL A 56 -0.52 13.37 5.60
N ALA A 57 -0.60 12.65 4.47
CA ALA A 57 -1.79 12.66 3.61
C ALA A 57 -3.07 12.25 4.36
N TYR A 58 -3.00 11.24 5.24
CA TYR A 58 -4.13 10.87 6.09
C TYR A 58 -4.56 11.97 7.06
N LYS A 59 -3.63 12.75 7.60
CA LYS A 59 -3.95 13.88 8.47
C LYS A 59 -4.61 15.01 7.69
N GLU A 60 -4.09 15.34 6.51
CA GLU A 60 -4.64 16.37 5.61
C GLU A 60 -6.08 16.04 5.22
N VAL A 61 -6.30 14.84 4.69
CA VAL A 61 -7.64 14.42 4.25
C VAL A 61 -8.61 14.35 5.44
N LYS A 62 -8.18 13.87 6.61
CA LYS A 62 -9.02 13.91 7.82
C LYS A 62 -9.21 15.31 8.39
N ALA A 63 -8.36 16.28 8.08
CA ALA A 63 -8.54 17.67 8.48
C ALA A 63 -9.68 18.32 7.68
N GLU A 64 -9.77 18.00 6.39
CA GLU A 64 -10.78 18.50 5.47
C GLU A 64 -12.10 17.72 5.55
N GLN A 65 -12.03 16.39 5.48
CA GLN A 65 -13.19 15.50 5.45
C GLN A 65 -13.53 14.98 6.85
N LYS A 66 -14.38 15.73 7.56
CA LYS A 66 -14.86 15.38 8.93
C LYS A 66 -16.07 14.45 8.96
N ARG A 67 -16.50 13.95 7.81
CA ARG A 67 -17.67 13.08 7.65
C ARG A 67 -17.36 11.98 6.64
N CYS A 68 -18.05 10.86 6.79
CA CYS A 68 -18.08 9.81 5.78
C CYS A 68 -18.65 10.39 4.50
N VAL A 69 -17.92 10.28 3.38
CA VAL A 69 -18.38 10.78 2.08
C VAL A 69 -19.64 10.04 1.59
N ALA A 70 -19.82 8.78 1.99
CA ALA A 70 -20.95 7.94 1.56
C ALA A 70 -22.25 8.17 2.35
N CYS A 71 -22.17 8.30 3.68
CA CYS A 71 -23.37 8.35 4.53
C CYS A 71 -23.43 9.56 5.48
N GLY A 72 -22.46 10.48 5.42
CA GLY A 72 -22.45 11.73 6.19
C GLY A 72 -22.17 11.59 7.69
N THR A 73 -22.03 10.36 8.23
CA THR A 73 -21.71 10.14 9.65
C THR A 73 -20.35 10.74 10.03
N ARG A 74 -20.20 11.11 11.30
CA ARG A 74 -18.94 11.63 11.87
C ARG A 74 -18.17 10.60 12.70
N GLN A 75 -18.74 9.40 12.87
CA GLN A 75 -18.19 8.38 13.75
C GLN A 75 -17.37 7.35 12.98
N ARG A 76 -16.33 6.82 13.65
CA ARG A 76 -15.51 5.70 13.17
C ARG A 76 -14.98 5.90 11.74
N LEU A 77 -14.38 7.07 11.51
CA LEU A 77 -13.88 7.48 10.19
C LEU A 77 -12.49 6.92 9.90
N THR A 78 -12.36 6.27 8.74
CA THR A 78 -11.15 5.65 8.22
C THR A 78 -10.84 6.17 6.82
N PRO A 79 -9.57 6.50 6.53
CA PRO A 79 -9.16 6.83 5.17
C PRO A 79 -9.10 5.53 4.34
N SER A 80 -9.73 5.54 3.18
CA SER A 80 -9.73 4.44 2.21
C SER A 80 -9.08 4.91 0.91
N HIS A 81 -8.36 4.01 0.25
CA HIS A 81 -7.71 4.31 -1.02
C HIS A 81 -8.63 3.98 -2.20
N VAL A 82 -8.68 4.86 -3.20
CA VAL A 82 -9.40 4.59 -4.45
C VAL A 82 -8.61 3.59 -5.31
N LEU A 83 -7.34 3.90 -5.55
CA LEU A 83 -6.35 3.04 -6.16
C LEU A 83 -5.57 2.31 -5.06
N THR A 84 -5.73 0.99 -4.98
CA THR A 84 -5.15 0.18 -3.91
C THR A 84 -3.63 0.36 -3.81
N GLN A 85 -3.12 0.54 -2.59
CA GLN A 85 -1.68 0.78 -2.34
C GLN A 85 -0.78 -0.32 -2.91
N LYS A 86 -1.24 -1.58 -2.88
CA LYS A 86 -0.48 -2.72 -3.36
C LYS A 86 -0.22 -2.65 -4.87
N LYS A 87 -1.21 -2.20 -5.63
CA LYS A 87 -1.12 -2.10 -7.10
C LYS A 87 -0.53 -0.75 -7.53
N PHE A 88 -0.81 0.31 -6.78
CA PHE A 88 -0.44 1.69 -7.13
C PHE A 88 0.29 2.39 -5.98
N PRO A 89 1.51 1.93 -5.61
CA PRO A 89 2.25 2.49 -4.49
C PRO A 89 2.63 3.96 -4.69
N ALA A 90 2.78 4.42 -5.94
CA ALA A 90 3.05 5.82 -6.26
C ALA A 90 1.94 6.77 -5.78
N HIS A 91 0.69 6.28 -5.75
CA HIS A 91 -0.48 7.05 -5.31
C HIS A 91 -0.81 6.87 -3.83
N ALA A 92 0.00 6.11 -3.07
CA ALA A 92 -0.31 5.76 -1.68
C ALA A 92 -0.36 6.98 -0.74
N ALA A 93 0.42 8.02 -1.05
CA ALA A 93 0.47 9.26 -0.29
C ALA A 93 -0.19 10.46 -1.03
N ASN A 94 -0.92 10.21 -2.13
CA ASN A 94 -1.65 11.26 -2.83
C ASN A 94 -2.99 11.51 -2.13
N PRO A 95 -3.27 12.73 -1.60
CA PRO A 95 -4.54 13.05 -0.96
C PRO A 95 -5.77 12.83 -1.85
N GLN A 96 -5.66 13.07 -3.17
CA GLN A 96 -6.76 12.82 -4.12
C GLN A 96 -7.11 11.34 -4.26
N ASN A 97 -6.17 10.44 -3.95
CA ASN A 97 -6.40 9.00 -3.97
C ASN A 97 -7.03 8.47 -2.67
N ILE A 98 -7.37 9.34 -1.72
CA ILE A 98 -7.83 8.97 -0.38
C ILE A 98 -9.20 9.62 -0.11
N VAL A 99 -10.16 8.80 0.28
CA VAL A 99 -11.50 9.24 0.71
C VAL A 99 -11.76 8.84 2.15
N VAL A 100 -12.55 9.63 2.89
CA VAL A 100 -12.93 9.30 4.27
C VAL A 100 -14.27 8.58 4.30
N LEU A 101 -14.26 7.35 4.81
CA LEU A 101 -15.45 6.52 4.98
C LEU A 101 -15.59 6.09 6.43
N CYS A 102 -16.81 5.89 6.91
CA CYS A 102 -17.01 5.14 8.15
C CYS A 102 -16.71 3.65 7.93
N VAL A 103 -16.45 2.91 9.01
CA VAL A 103 -16.11 1.47 8.93
C VAL A 103 -17.11 0.67 8.07
N ASN A 104 -18.41 0.91 8.21
CA ASN A 104 -19.43 0.16 7.47
C ASN A 104 -19.38 0.46 5.96
N CYS A 105 -19.30 1.74 5.58
CA CYS A 105 -19.18 2.12 4.18
C CYS A 105 -17.83 1.70 3.58
N HIS A 106 -16.77 1.69 4.38
CA HIS A 106 -15.45 1.24 3.97
C HIS A 106 -15.44 -0.26 3.65
N ASP A 107 -16.14 -1.07 4.45
CA ASP A 107 -16.25 -2.51 4.18
C ASP A 107 -16.98 -2.78 2.85
N LEU A 108 -18.13 -2.11 2.63
CA LEU A 108 -18.86 -2.18 1.36
C LEU A 108 -17.99 -1.71 0.17
N TRP A 109 -17.22 -0.64 0.35
CA TRP A 109 -16.32 -0.09 -0.66
C TRP A 109 -15.23 -1.07 -1.12
N GLU A 110 -14.63 -1.79 -0.18
CA GLU A 110 -13.57 -2.77 -0.44
C GLU A 110 -14.15 -4.08 -0.97
N ASN A 111 -15.17 -4.62 -0.29
CA ASN A 111 -15.59 -6.00 -0.41
C ASN A 111 -16.88 -6.20 -1.22
N SER A 112 -17.78 -5.21 -1.26
CA SER A 112 -19.13 -5.34 -1.85
C SER A 112 -19.43 -4.23 -2.85
N LYS A 113 -18.57 -4.09 -3.88
CA LYS A 113 -18.60 -2.98 -4.85
C LYS A 113 -19.93 -2.78 -5.58
N ALA A 114 -20.63 -3.86 -5.93
CA ALA A 114 -21.94 -3.79 -6.58
C ALA A 114 -22.99 -3.14 -5.65
N VAL A 115 -23.08 -3.65 -4.42
CA VAL A 115 -23.96 -3.10 -3.37
C VAL A 115 -23.59 -1.65 -3.06
N PHE A 116 -22.31 -1.33 -2.95
CA PHE A 116 -21.86 0.04 -2.71
C PHE A 116 -22.27 0.99 -3.85
N ARG A 117 -22.14 0.56 -5.12
CA ARG A 117 -22.58 1.34 -6.28
C ARG A 117 -24.07 1.64 -6.25
N GLU A 118 -24.90 0.67 -5.88
CA GLU A 118 -26.35 0.84 -5.77
C GLU A 118 -26.73 1.78 -4.62
N LEU A 119 -26.12 1.62 -3.45
CA LEU A 119 -26.46 2.41 -2.27
C LEU A 119 -25.88 3.83 -2.31
N CYS A 120 -24.76 4.05 -3.00
CA CYS A 120 -24.02 5.31 -2.99
C CYS A 120 -23.54 5.69 -4.41
N PRO A 121 -24.46 5.91 -5.37
CA PRO A 121 -24.10 6.11 -6.79
C PRO A 121 -23.24 7.35 -7.02
N GLU A 122 -23.50 8.45 -6.29
CA GLU A 122 -22.72 9.69 -6.41
C GLU A 122 -21.26 9.50 -5.95
N VAL A 123 -21.07 8.78 -4.85
CA VAL A 123 -19.73 8.48 -4.33
C VAL A 123 -19.00 7.45 -5.18
N TRP A 124 -19.75 6.53 -5.80
CA TRP A 124 -19.21 5.66 -6.82
C TRP A 124 -18.71 6.46 -8.03
N GLU A 125 -19.43 7.48 -8.48
CA GLU A 125 -18.98 8.33 -9.59
C GLU A 125 -17.70 9.10 -9.24
N ILE A 126 -17.59 9.62 -8.02
CA ILE A 126 -16.34 10.24 -7.51
C ILE A 126 -15.17 9.23 -7.58
N LYS A 127 -15.40 7.97 -7.20
CA LYS A 127 -14.40 6.90 -7.33
C LYS A 127 -13.92 6.75 -8.77
N MET A 128 -14.87 6.72 -9.72
CA MET A 128 -14.60 6.56 -11.14
C MET A 128 -13.79 7.75 -11.68
N GLN A 129 -14.16 8.98 -11.32
CA GLN A 129 -13.45 10.20 -11.71
C GLN A 129 -12.01 10.23 -11.18
N ILE A 130 -11.79 9.89 -9.91
CA ILE A 130 -10.45 9.80 -9.33
C ILE A 130 -9.60 8.74 -10.05
N MET A 131 -10.15 7.56 -10.33
CA MET A 131 -9.44 6.53 -11.09
C MET A 131 -9.09 7.00 -12.50
N GLN A 132 -10.02 7.68 -13.18
CA GLN A 132 -9.78 8.21 -14.52
C GLN A 132 -8.69 9.29 -14.53
N ALA A 133 -8.68 10.18 -13.54
CA ALA A 133 -7.70 11.26 -13.44
C ALA A 133 -6.29 10.74 -13.10
N LEU A 134 -6.18 9.77 -12.20
CA LEU A 134 -4.90 9.29 -11.70
C LEU A 134 -4.31 8.15 -12.54
N GLU A 135 -5.15 7.25 -13.06
CA GLU A 135 -4.74 6.04 -13.78
C GLU A 135 -5.71 5.70 -14.95
N PRO A 136 -5.72 6.47 -16.05
CA PRO A 136 -6.70 6.33 -17.14
C PRO A 136 -6.75 4.92 -17.74
N ALA A 137 -5.59 4.26 -17.92
CA ALA A 137 -5.52 2.91 -18.46
C ALA A 137 -6.17 1.88 -17.53
N TYR A 138 -5.97 2.02 -16.21
CA TYR A 138 -6.60 1.14 -15.23
C TYR A 138 -8.10 1.43 -15.11
N TYR A 139 -8.50 2.69 -15.19
CA TYR A 139 -9.91 3.08 -15.23
C TYR A 139 -10.67 2.33 -16.34
N GLN A 140 -10.12 2.26 -17.56
CA GLN A 140 -10.76 1.53 -18.67
C GLN A 140 -10.92 0.03 -18.35
N GLN A 141 -9.89 -0.60 -17.79
CA GLN A 141 -9.95 -2.00 -17.37
C GLN A 141 -11.00 -2.22 -16.27
N PHE A 142 -11.05 -1.31 -15.29
CA PHE A 142 -11.99 -1.38 -14.18
C PHE A 142 -13.43 -1.19 -14.65
N LYS A 143 -13.67 -0.21 -15.52
CA LYS A 143 -14.97 0.08 -16.13
C LYS A 143 -15.51 -1.14 -16.88
N ALA A 144 -14.69 -1.75 -17.73
CA ALA A 144 -15.06 -2.96 -18.47
C ALA A 144 -15.38 -4.15 -17.54
N LYS A 145 -14.56 -4.36 -16.50
CA LYS A 145 -14.74 -5.46 -15.54
C LYS A 145 -16.02 -5.33 -14.71
N HIS A 146 -16.40 -4.11 -14.37
CA HIS A 146 -17.53 -3.82 -13.48
C HIS A 146 -18.80 -3.38 -14.25
N ALA A 147 -18.86 -3.66 -15.55
CA ALA A 147 -19.98 -3.39 -16.46
C ALA A 147 -20.72 -2.08 -16.08
N LEU A 148 -20.03 -0.98 -16.36
CA LEU A 148 -20.66 0.34 -16.52
C LEU A 148 -21.12 0.50 -17.96
#